data_AF-A0A661AU07-F1
#
_entry.id   AF-A0A661AU07-F1
#
_cell.length_a   1.000
_cell.length_b   1.000
_cell.length_c   1.000
_cell.angle_alpha   90.00
_cell.angle_beta   90.00
_cell.angle_gamma   90.00
#
_symmetry.space_group_name_H-M   'P 1'
#
loop_
_entity.id
_entity.type
_entity.pdbx_description
1 polymer ?
#
loop_
_entity_poly.entity_id
_entity_poly.type
_entity_poly.pdbx_seq_one_letter_code
_entity_poly.pdbx_strand_id
1 'polypeptide(L)'
;MRYSIKIGIVIFLSIGVSIAGELGLITDWATFRGDSLGYSWVEIYTKLNRENFKFLLDSTSSNYVGSLYVDIAIIDDFGKIADSLSYQKPIIIPENQPISQQFKLLNVYTFHLPIGKYRAKIFTSDKIGRKSDSLSFDFDLKNYWANENLFSSIMLSYTAMPSKENTNLDRMGYRMFPNPDGIYDLGSLTLYNYAEFYLRDTTVQKVGIVQKIYADDTLFRSFEPEWRISKKADWFIGGFSVAGFPDGEYKLELQLLDTSGNILARADKNFIVAKHRQIAIAALDTELVDKYRDVLLYLMKPEQLRTFDKLSKEGKVNFWNKFWSDNDPNPDTKENEFYDRYIARWNYVNKTFTFGNTEGWKTDQGRIYLIYGPPDNIEHHSFQISNNSWEIWHYFDKNYYFIFADVLGLGTMKLVDSNVDGEVQDKYWREKISS
;
A
#
# COMPACT_ATOMS: atom_id res chain seq x y z
N MET A 1 -47.06 35.76 -8.98
CA MET A 1 -46.03 34.85 -8.44
C MET A 1 -45.36 34.13 -9.61
N ARG A 2 -44.14 34.54 -9.98
CA ARG A 2 -43.30 33.82 -10.95
C ARG A 2 -42.21 33.11 -10.16
N TYR A 3 -42.23 31.78 -10.15
CA TYR A 3 -41.16 30.97 -9.58
C TYR A 3 -39.96 31.00 -10.53
N SER A 4 -38.87 31.63 -10.08
CA SER A 4 -37.59 31.63 -10.77
C SER A 4 -36.84 30.35 -10.36
N ILE A 5 -36.76 29.38 -11.26
CA ILE A 5 -35.93 28.18 -11.07
C ILE A 5 -34.48 28.62 -11.25
N LYS A 6 -33.73 28.73 -10.16
CA LYS A 6 -32.26 28.84 -10.20
C LYS A 6 -31.71 27.46 -10.55
N ILE A 7 -31.28 27.30 -11.79
CA ILE A 7 -30.48 26.15 -12.22
C ILE A 7 -29.10 26.34 -11.58
N GLY A 8 -28.84 25.62 -10.49
CA GLY A 8 -27.51 25.52 -9.91
C GLY A 8 -26.64 24.70 -10.86
N ILE A 9 -25.56 25.30 -11.34
CA ILE A 9 -24.50 24.60 -12.06
C ILE A 9 -23.81 23.71 -11.02
N VAL A 10 -24.06 22.41 -11.09
CA VAL A 10 -23.27 21.41 -10.38
C VAL A 10 -21.94 21.31 -11.12
N ILE A 11 -20.90 21.93 -10.56
CA ILE A 11 -19.52 21.69 -10.99
C ILE A 11 -19.18 20.29 -10.50
N PHE A 12 -19.26 19.30 -11.39
CA PHE A 12 -18.57 18.04 -11.18
C PHE A 12 -17.08 18.35 -11.14
N LEU A 13 -16.48 18.37 -9.94
CA LEU A 13 -15.04 18.12 -9.84
C LEU A 13 -14.87 16.67 -10.32
N SER A 14 -14.39 16.52 -11.53
CA SER A 14 -13.90 15.25 -12.03
C SER A 14 -12.75 14.83 -11.11
N ILE A 15 -13.03 13.98 -10.13
CA ILE A 15 -12.03 13.04 -9.65
C ILE A 15 -11.76 12.20 -10.90
N GLY A 16 -10.72 12.57 -11.64
CA GLY A 16 -10.18 11.71 -12.67
C GLY A 16 -9.75 10.45 -11.95
N VAL A 17 -10.62 9.44 -11.92
CA VAL A 17 -10.21 8.08 -11.64
C VAL A 17 -9.28 7.73 -12.80
N SER A 18 -7.99 8.02 -12.62
CA SER A 18 -6.98 7.49 -13.51
C SER A 18 -7.14 5.99 -13.41
N ILE A 19 -7.64 5.36 -14.48
CA ILE A 19 -7.54 3.91 -14.63
C ILE A 19 -6.07 3.63 -14.40
N ALA A 20 -5.76 2.91 -13.31
CA ALA A 20 -4.38 2.65 -12.95
C ALA A 20 -3.70 2.04 -14.17
N GLY A 21 -2.63 2.69 -14.65
CA GLY A 21 -1.91 2.21 -15.81
C GLY A 21 -1.23 0.87 -15.51
N GLU A 22 -0.54 0.31 -16.50
CA GLU A 22 0.14 -0.98 -16.42
C GLU A 22 1.14 -1.10 -15.26
N LEU A 23 1.69 0.02 -14.76
CA LEU A 23 2.59 0.09 -13.60
C LEU A 23 1.88 0.46 -12.30
N GLY A 24 0.60 0.82 -12.35
CA GLY A 24 -0.18 1.24 -11.20
C GLY A 24 0.12 2.66 -10.73
N LEU A 25 0.54 3.56 -11.63
CA LEU A 25 0.84 4.95 -11.33
C LEU A 25 -0.40 5.68 -10.80
N ILE A 26 -0.31 6.13 -9.55
CA ILE A 26 -1.27 7.04 -8.92
C ILE A 26 -0.47 8.24 -8.40
N THR A 27 -1.07 9.42 -8.44
CA THR A 27 -0.42 10.65 -7.97
C THR A 27 -1.38 11.52 -7.19
N ASP A 28 -0.77 12.29 -6.29
CA ASP A 28 -1.39 13.40 -5.58
C ASP A 28 -0.33 14.49 -5.41
N TRP A 29 -0.75 15.71 -5.04
CA TRP A 29 0.16 16.83 -4.86
C TRP A 29 -0.28 17.73 -3.71
N ALA A 30 0.69 18.47 -3.18
CA ALA A 30 0.47 19.52 -2.20
C ALA A 30 1.36 20.74 -2.49
N THR A 31 0.88 21.92 -2.15
CA THR A 31 1.59 23.17 -2.38
C THR A 31 1.91 23.87 -1.06
N PHE A 32 3.12 24.42 -0.95
CA PHE A 32 3.67 25.03 0.25
C PHE A 32 4.33 26.37 -0.06
N ARG A 33 4.56 27.19 0.97
CA ARG A 33 5.22 28.49 0.82
C ARG A 33 6.64 28.33 0.29
N GLY A 34 6.93 29.00 -0.83
CA GLY A 34 8.27 29.04 -1.43
C GLY A 34 9.26 29.80 -0.58
N ASP A 35 10.56 29.64 -0.87
CA ASP A 35 11.64 30.26 -0.08
C ASP A 35 11.76 31.77 -0.32
N SER A 36 11.09 32.28 -1.36
CA SER A 36 11.14 33.68 -1.78
C SER A 36 9.76 34.23 -2.15
N LEU A 37 9.62 35.55 -2.03
CA LEU A 37 8.43 36.28 -2.45
C LEU A 37 8.14 36.01 -3.92
N GLY A 38 6.88 35.70 -4.24
CA GLY A 38 6.49 35.42 -5.63
C GLY A 38 6.56 33.94 -6.02
N TYR A 39 7.06 33.07 -5.14
CA TYR A 39 7.27 31.64 -5.43
C TYR A 39 6.54 30.73 -4.45
N SER A 40 6.31 29.49 -4.88
CA SER A 40 5.77 28.40 -4.07
C SER A 40 6.40 27.07 -4.43
N TRP A 41 6.40 26.17 -3.47
CA TRP A 41 6.76 24.78 -3.68
C TRP A 41 5.52 23.98 -4.09
N VAL A 42 5.67 23.07 -5.05
CA VAL A 42 4.77 21.93 -5.24
C VAL A 42 5.54 20.65 -4.94
N GLU A 43 4.96 19.83 -4.08
CA GLU A 43 5.36 18.43 -3.91
C GLU A 43 4.40 17.55 -4.72
N ILE A 44 4.95 16.70 -5.56
CA ILE A 44 4.23 15.67 -6.31
C ILE A 44 4.58 14.32 -5.73
N TYR A 45 3.55 13.60 -5.29
CA TYR A 45 3.65 12.26 -4.72
C TYR A 45 3.25 11.25 -5.76
N THR A 46 4.02 10.18 -5.92
CA THR A 46 3.66 9.07 -6.80
C THR A 46 3.69 7.76 -6.06
N LYS A 47 2.73 6.89 -6.39
CA LYS A 47 2.69 5.48 -5.99
C LYS A 47 2.70 4.64 -7.26
N LEU A 48 3.59 3.66 -7.30
CA LEU A 48 3.57 2.57 -8.28
C LEU A 48 3.55 1.23 -7.55
N ASN A 49 3.11 0.19 -8.23
CA ASN A 49 3.01 -1.16 -7.67
C ASN A 49 4.20 -1.99 -8.13
N ARG A 50 5.11 -2.39 -7.22
CA ARG A 50 6.35 -3.10 -7.55
C ARG A 50 6.08 -4.40 -8.31
N GLU A 51 5.00 -5.10 -7.97
CA GLU A 51 4.57 -6.34 -8.62
C GLU A 51 4.25 -6.17 -10.11
N ASN A 52 4.03 -4.94 -10.58
CA ASN A 52 3.78 -4.66 -11.98
C ASN A 52 5.06 -4.53 -12.81
N PHE A 53 6.24 -4.43 -12.19
CA PHE A 53 7.54 -4.33 -12.85
C PHE A 53 8.13 -5.70 -13.19
N LYS A 54 8.96 -5.74 -14.22
CA LYS A 54 9.78 -6.89 -14.57
C LYS A 54 11.21 -6.71 -14.06
N PHE A 55 11.75 -7.80 -13.54
CA PHE A 55 13.09 -7.84 -12.96
C PHE A 55 13.94 -8.90 -13.68
N LEU A 56 15.24 -8.64 -13.80
CA LEU A 56 16.22 -9.59 -14.30
C LEU A 56 17.18 -9.96 -13.17
N LEU A 57 17.61 -11.21 -13.12
CA LEU A 57 18.64 -11.63 -12.19
C LEU A 57 19.98 -11.01 -12.60
N ASP A 58 20.61 -10.29 -11.68
CA ASP A 58 22.00 -9.85 -11.78
C ASP A 58 22.89 -11.00 -11.29
N SER A 59 23.52 -11.71 -12.22
CA SER A 59 24.36 -12.87 -11.93
C SER A 59 25.61 -12.57 -11.10
N THR A 60 25.98 -11.30 -10.91
CA THR A 60 27.15 -10.91 -10.10
C THR A 60 26.80 -10.67 -8.63
N SER A 61 25.60 -10.17 -8.36
CA SER A 61 25.14 -9.83 -7.02
C SER A 61 24.04 -10.76 -6.49
N SER A 62 23.57 -11.70 -7.32
CA SER A 62 22.39 -12.55 -7.12
C SER A 62 21.08 -11.80 -6.87
N ASN A 63 21.06 -10.47 -6.99
CA ASN A 63 19.84 -9.67 -6.82
C ASN A 63 18.99 -9.69 -8.09
N TYR A 64 17.68 -9.49 -7.93
CA TYR A 64 16.80 -9.15 -9.03
C TYR A 64 16.79 -7.63 -9.21
N VAL A 65 17.10 -7.16 -10.42
CA VAL A 65 17.20 -5.75 -10.75
C VAL A 65 16.16 -5.39 -11.81
N GLY A 66 15.32 -4.42 -11.48
CA GLY A 66 14.43 -3.71 -12.37
C GLY A 66 14.88 -2.26 -12.52
N SER A 67 14.22 -1.50 -13.39
CA SER A 67 14.48 -0.06 -13.48
C SER A 67 13.20 0.73 -13.65
N LEU A 68 13.03 1.75 -12.83
CA LEU A 68 11.99 2.77 -13.00
C LEU A 68 12.59 3.96 -13.72
N TYR A 69 12.09 4.26 -14.91
CA TYR A 69 12.30 5.55 -15.56
C TYR A 69 11.14 6.48 -15.20
N VAL A 70 11.46 7.72 -14.86
CA VAL A 70 10.48 8.78 -14.54
C VAL A 70 10.84 10.01 -15.34
N ASP A 71 9.83 10.60 -15.98
CA ASP A 71 9.89 11.90 -16.62
C ASP A 71 8.72 12.75 -16.13
N ILE A 72 9.00 13.96 -15.67
CA ILE A 72 8.01 14.93 -15.19
C ILE A 72 8.27 16.24 -15.90
N ALA A 73 7.25 16.79 -16.55
CA ALA A 73 7.26 18.12 -17.11
C ALA A 73 6.19 18.98 -16.43
N ILE A 74 6.59 20.14 -15.92
CA ILE A 74 5.68 21.17 -15.42
C ILE A 74 5.52 22.22 -16.50
N ILE A 75 4.28 22.43 -16.94
CA ILE A 75 3.93 23.28 -18.06
C ILE A 75 3.11 24.46 -17.55
N ASP A 76 3.51 25.68 -17.89
CA ASP A 76 2.76 26.89 -17.53
C ASP A 76 1.50 27.07 -18.38
N ASP A 77 0.67 28.05 -18.02
CA ASP A 77 -0.57 28.40 -18.73
C ASP A 77 -0.36 28.83 -20.21
N PHE A 78 0.88 29.13 -20.61
CA PHE A 78 1.24 29.44 -21.99
C PHE A 78 1.70 28.21 -22.80
N GLY A 79 1.70 27.03 -22.17
CA GLY A 79 2.15 25.78 -22.79
C GLY A 79 3.67 25.62 -22.81
N LYS A 80 4.43 26.45 -22.10
CA LYS A 80 5.89 26.35 -22.01
C LYS A 80 6.27 25.47 -20.81
N ILE A 81 7.34 24.67 -20.98
CA ILE A 81 7.93 23.92 -19.85
C ILE A 81 8.55 24.93 -18.88
N ALA A 82 7.96 25.04 -17.69
CA ALA A 82 8.43 25.85 -16.59
C ALA A 82 9.57 25.15 -15.83
N ASP A 83 9.48 23.83 -15.65
CA ASP A 83 10.51 22.98 -15.06
C ASP A 83 10.30 21.51 -15.48
N SER A 84 11.32 20.67 -15.33
CA SER A 84 11.25 19.24 -15.65
C SER A 84 12.27 18.41 -14.89
N LEU A 85 11.93 17.15 -14.63
CA LEU A 85 12.82 16.17 -14.02
C LEU A 85 12.77 14.87 -14.82
N SER A 86 13.94 14.31 -15.15
CA SER A 86 14.03 13.02 -15.82
C SER A 86 15.14 12.17 -15.21
N TYR A 87 14.85 10.95 -14.80
CA TYR A 87 15.86 10.03 -14.25
C TYR A 87 15.47 8.56 -14.43
N GLN A 88 16.46 7.70 -14.26
CA GLN A 88 16.28 6.25 -14.17
C GLN A 88 16.85 5.77 -12.83
N LYS A 89 16.04 5.05 -12.05
CA LYS A 89 16.42 4.50 -10.74
C LYS A 89 16.32 2.98 -10.75
N PRO A 90 17.36 2.26 -10.28
CA PRO A 90 17.27 0.81 -10.13
C PRO A 90 16.28 0.46 -9.02
N ILE A 91 15.51 -0.60 -9.23
CA ILE A 91 14.72 -1.25 -8.18
C ILE A 91 15.42 -2.58 -7.91
N ILE A 92 16.06 -2.68 -6.75
CA ILE A 92 16.83 -3.86 -6.35
C ILE A 92 15.96 -4.68 -5.40
N ILE A 93 15.78 -5.94 -5.72
CA ILE A 93 15.12 -6.93 -4.89
C ILE A 93 16.19 -7.97 -4.53
N PRO A 94 16.55 -8.13 -3.24
CA PRO A 94 17.44 -9.19 -2.81
C PRO A 94 16.94 -10.57 -3.27
N GLU A 95 17.85 -11.50 -3.55
CA GLU A 95 17.52 -12.86 -4.05
C GLU A 95 16.38 -13.53 -3.26
N ASN A 96 16.34 -13.28 -1.95
CA ASN A 96 15.46 -13.93 -1.00
C ASN A 96 14.16 -13.14 -0.74
N GLN A 97 13.95 -12.01 -1.41
CA GLN A 97 12.75 -11.20 -1.25
C GLN A 97 11.77 -11.46 -2.41
N PRO A 98 10.50 -11.82 -2.14
CA PRO A 98 9.54 -12.10 -3.19
C PRO A 98 9.25 -10.87 -4.05
N ILE A 99 9.39 -11.02 -5.36
CA ILE A 99 9.01 -10.02 -6.37
C ILE A 99 7.50 -9.70 -6.29
N SER A 100 6.68 -10.68 -5.85
CA SER A 100 5.22 -10.60 -5.78
C SER A 100 4.63 -9.96 -4.51
N GLN A 101 5.46 -9.49 -3.57
CA GLN A 101 4.94 -8.73 -2.43
C GLN A 101 4.40 -7.39 -2.96
N GLN A 102 3.16 -7.04 -2.58
CA GLN A 102 2.52 -5.77 -2.93
C GLN A 102 3.27 -4.62 -2.27
N PHE A 103 4.37 -4.20 -2.89
CA PHE A 103 5.18 -3.08 -2.41
C PHE A 103 4.83 -1.83 -3.19
N LYS A 104 4.44 -0.80 -2.45
CA LYS A 104 4.25 0.54 -2.97
C LYS A 104 5.62 1.17 -3.19
N LEU A 105 5.95 1.50 -4.43
CA LEU A 105 7.08 2.36 -4.74
C LEU A 105 6.62 3.81 -4.61
N LEU A 106 6.91 4.41 -3.47
CA LEU A 106 6.57 5.80 -3.16
C LEU A 106 7.71 6.74 -3.52
N ASN A 107 7.41 7.81 -4.23
CA ASN A 107 8.38 8.87 -4.53
C ASN A 107 7.77 10.26 -4.28
N VAL A 108 8.62 11.20 -3.88
CA VAL A 108 8.30 12.61 -3.67
C VAL A 108 9.19 13.44 -4.57
N TYR A 109 8.59 14.30 -5.37
CA TYR A 109 9.26 15.26 -6.25
C TYR A 109 8.91 16.67 -5.85
N THR A 110 9.87 17.59 -5.85
CA THR A 110 9.66 18.98 -5.43
C THR A 110 10.05 19.93 -6.55
N PHE A 111 9.22 20.95 -6.80
CA PHE A 111 9.48 22.01 -7.76
C PHE A 111 9.24 23.37 -7.11
N HIS A 112 10.15 24.33 -7.31
CA HIS A 112 10.03 25.70 -6.81
C HIS A 112 9.75 26.64 -7.98
N LEU A 113 8.52 27.13 -8.05
CA LEU A 113 8.02 27.81 -9.23
C LEU A 113 7.37 29.15 -8.84
N PRO A 114 7.31 30.11 -9.78
CA PRO A 114 6.51 31.31 -9.59
C PRO A 114 5.05 30.97 -9.28
N ILE A 115 4.37 31.85 -8.55
CA ILE A 115 2.92 31.78 -8.33
C ILE A 115 2.24 31.84 -9.71
N GLY A 116 1.29 30.94 -9.95
CA GLY A 116 0.66 30.76 -11.25
C GLY A 116 -0.10 29.45 -11.34
N LYS A 117 -0.66 29.15 -12.51
CA LYS A 117 -1.29 27.86 -12.76
C LYS A 117 -0.42 27.04 -13.71
N TYR A 118 -0.48 25.73 -13.51
CA TYR A 118 0.41 24.79 -14.14
C TYR A 118 -0.30 23.47 -14.44
N ARG A 119 0.24 22.74 -15.41
CA ARG A 119 -0.08 21.34 -15.69
C ARG A 119 1.17 20.49 -15.46
N ALA A 120 1.08 19.49 -14.60
CA ALA A 120 2.07 18.44 -14.52
C ALA A 120 1.75 17.34 -15.55
N LYS A 121 2.76 16.85 -16.26
CA LYS A 121 2.71 15.62 -17.04
C LYS A 121 3.77 14.67 -16.50
N ILE A 122 3.34 13.49 -16.08
CA ILE A 122 4.19 12.44 -15.55
C ILE A 122 4.18 11.29 -16.55
N PHE A 123 5.34 10.76 -16.85
CA PHE A 123 5.53 9.52 -17.58
C PHE A 123 6.45 8.61 -16.78
N THR A 124 6.04 7.36 -16.58
CA THR A 124 6.87 6.33 -15.96
C THR A 124 6.99 5.14 -16.88
N SER A 125 8.14 4.48 -16.89
CA SER A 125 8.28 3.22 -17.64
C SER A 125 9.18 2.21 -16.97
N ASP A 126 8.83 0.96 -17.15
CA ASP A 126 9.70 -0.19 -16.98
C ASP A 126 10.19 -0.63 -18.37
N LYS A 127 11.45 -0.28 -18.67
CA LYS A 127 12.06 -0.61 -19.96
C LYS A 127 12.19 -2.13 -20.18
N ILE A 128 12.33 -2.92 -19.12
CA ILE A 128 12.50 -4.38 -19.19
C ILE A 128 11.14 -5.04 -19.45
N GLY A 129 10.12 -4.62 -18.71
CA GLY A 129 8.75 -5.08 -18.86
C GLY A 129 8.04 -4.53 -20.10
N ARG A 130 8.57 -3.46 -20.72
CA ARG A 130 7.94 -2.69 -21.80
C ARG A 130 6.56 -2.15 -21.40
N LYS A 131 6.41 -1.79 -20.13
CA LYS A 131 5.20 -1.20 -19.57
C LYS A 131 5.44 0.28 -19.27
N SER A 132 4.40 1.09 -19.38
CA SER A 132 4.50 2.51 -19.08
C SER A 132 3.15 3.09 -18.68
N ASP A 133 3.20 4.08 -17.81
CA ASP A 133 2.04 4.87 -17.42
C ASP A 133 2.29 6.34 -17.73
N SER A 134 1.22 7.07 -18.04
CA SER A 134 1.27 8.52 -18.09
C SER A 134 0.03 9.12 -17.43
N LEU A 135 0.23 10.20 -16.70
CA LEU A 135 -0.82 10.92 -16.00
C LEU A 135 -0.55 12.42 -16.09
N SER A 136 -1.60 13.21 -16.23
CA SER A 136 -1.51 14.66 -16.18
C SER A 136 -2.57 15.26 -15.26
N PHE A 137 -2.21 16.30 -14.53
CA PHE A 137 -3.12 17.05 -13.67
C PHE A 137 -2.78 18.54 -13.66
N ASP A 138 -3.79 19.35 -13.40
CA ASP A 138 -3.67 20.80 -13.28
C ASP A 138 -3.57 21.19 -11.80
N PHE A 139 -2.76 22.20 -11.48
CA PHE A 139 -2.61 22.72 -10.12
C PHE A 139 -2.30 24.22 -10.12
N ASP A 140 -2.72 24.89 -9.04
CA ASP A 140 -2.51 26.31 -8.82
C ASP A 140 -1.51 26.54 -7.68
N LEU A 141 -0.46 27.32 -7.94
CA LEU A 141 0.46 27.79 -6.92
C LEU A 141 -0.05 29.10 -6.33
N LYS A 142 -0.38 29.08 -5.03
CA LYS A 142 -0.94 30.22 -4.29
C LYS A 142 0.14 31.12 -3.73
N ASN A 143 -0.19 32.39 -3.49
CA ASN A 143 0.72 33.29 -2.79
C ASN A 143 0.68 33.08 -1.26
N TYR A 144 1.49 32.16 -0.74
CA TYR A 144 1.60 31.97 0.72
C TYR A 144 2.36 33.07 1.46
N TRP A 145 2.89 34.05 0.74
CA TRP A 145 3.46 35.29 1.29
C TRP A 145 2.43 36.43 1.33
N ALA A 146 1.19 36.19 0.91
CA ALA A 146 0.13 37.18 0.98
C ALA A 146 -0.12 37.64 2.42
N ASN A 147 -0.65 38.85 2.57
CA ASN A 147 -1.03 39.43 3.86
C ASN A 147 -2.38 38.85 4.34
N GLU A 148 -2.47 37.53 4.41
CA GLU A 148 -3.68 36.75 4.71
C GLU A 148 -3.32 35.52 5.55
N ASN A 149 -4.31 34.99 6.29
CA ASN A 149 -4.15 33.72 6.99
C ASN A 149 -4.44 32.58 6.01
N LEU A 150 -3.52 31.65 5.87
CA LEU A 150 -3.59 30.59 4.86
C LEU A 150 -3.16 29.25 5.43
N PHE A 151 -3.69 28.18 4.86
CA PHE A 151 -3.11 26.84 4.96
C PHE A 151 -2.41 26.50 3.64
N SER A 152 -1.33 25.72 3.71
CA SER A 152 -0.86 24.91 2.59
C SER A 152 -1.93 23.91 2.14
N SER A 153 -1.68 23.19 1.06
CA SER A 153 -2.45 21.97 0.81
C SER A 153 -2.20 20.95 1.92
N ILE A 154 -3.16 20.03 2.11
CA ILE A 154 -3.01 18.89 3.02
C ILE A 154 -2.34 17.74 2.27
N MET A 155 -1.27 17.19 2.83
CA MET A 155 -0.70 15.91 2.42
C MET A 155 -1.29 14.80 3.29
N LEU A 156 -1.89 13.78 2.67
CA LEU A 156 -2.24 12.53 3.35
C LEU A 156 -1.03 11.59 3.44
N SER A 157 -0.93 10.83 4.50
CA SER A 157 0.19 9.92 4.76
C SER A 157 -0.30 8.60 5.38
N TYR A 158 0.40 7.51 5.06
CA TYR A 158 0.24 6.20 5.69
C TYR A 158 0.88 6.15 7.09
N THR A 159 1.88 6.99 7.34
CA THR A 159 2.66 6.98 8.59
C THR A 159 3.00 8.39 9.08
N ALA A 160 3.29 8.50 10.37
CA ALA A 160 4.01 9.64 10.94
C ALA A 160 4.92 9.12 12.07
N MET A 161 6.12 8.69 11.72
CA MET A 161 7.05 8.04 12.66
C MET A 161 8.19 8.99 13.00
N PRO A 162 8.56 9.20 14.28
CA PRO A 162 9.71 10.02 14.63
C PRO A 162 10.97 9.58 13.89
N SER A 163 11.71 10.55 13.34
CA SER A 163 12.89 10.31 12.53
C SER A 163 13.93 11.39 12.77
N LYS A 164 15.21 10.99 12.77
CA LYS A 164 16.36 11.90 12.81
C LYS A 164 17.07 11.98 11.46
N GLU A 165 16.59 11.22 10.49
CA GLU A 165 17.11 11.26 9.13
C GLU A 165 16.57 12.50 8.40
N ASN A 166 17.25 12.87 7.31
CA ASN A 166 16.88 14.03 6.50
C ASN A 166 16.76 13.60 5.04
N THR A 167 15.73 12.81 4.74
CA THR A 167 15.36 12.42 3.38
C THR A 167 14.17 13.25 2.88
N ASN A 168 13.82 13.15 1.60
CA ASN A 168 12.62 13.76 1.04
C ASN A 168 11.29 13.19 1.58
N LEU A 169 11.36 12.15 2.42
CA LEU A 169 10.21 11.56 3.15
C LEU A 169 10.17 12.00 4.62
N ASP A 170 11.20 12.68 5.11
CA ASP A 170 11.26 13.20 6.47
C ASP A 170 10.83 14.67 6.48
N ARG A 171 9.89 15.02 7.35
CA ARG A 171 9.39 16.39 7.53
C ARG A 171 9.19 16.68 9.01
N MET A 172 9.76 17.79 9.49
CA MET A 172 9.62 18.27 10.87
C MET A 172 9.93 17.22 11.95
N GLY A 173 10.93 16.36 11.71
CA GLY A 173 11.33 15.29 12.63
C GLY A 173 10.48 14.01 12.55
N TYR A 174 9.64 13.87 11.52
CA TYR A 174 8.83 12.68 11.26
C TYR A 174 9.03 12.15 9.85
N ARG A 175 9.22 10.84 9.73
CA ARG A 175 9.11 10.09 8.47
C ARG A 175 7.65 9.88 8.13
N MET A 176 7.24 10.43 6.98
CA MET A 176 5.86 10.40 6.50
C MET A 176 5.82 9.84 5.08
N PHE A 177 5.32 8.61 4.93
CA PHE A 177 5.10 8.00 3.62
C PHE A 177 3.78 8.51 3.02
N PRO A 178 3.82 9.35 1.96
CA PRO A 178 2.60 9.95 1.41
C PRO A 178 1.62 8.87 0.98
N ASN A 179 0.32 9.20 1.02
CA ASN A 179 -0.77 8.37 0.55
C ASN A 179 -1.45 9.02 -0.69
N PRO A 180 -0.93 8.82 -1.91
CA PRO A 180 -1.42 9.51 -3.09
C PRO A 180 -2.81 9.04 -3.57
N ASP A 181 -3.21 7.82 -3.20
CA ASP A 181 -4.55 7.33 -3.55
C ASP A 181 -5.62 7.81 -2.57
N GLY A 182 -5.22 8.26 -1.38
CA GLY A 182 -6.13 8.69 -0.32
C GLY A 182 -7.04 7.56 0.18
N ILE A 183 -6.70 6.29 -0.07
CA ILE A 183 -7.49 5.13 0.31
C ILE A 183 -6.95 4.57 1.63
N TYR A 184 -7.88 4.25 2.53
CA TYR A 184 -7.64 3.61 3.82
C TYR A 184 -8.46 2.32 3.91
N ASP A 185 -7.76 1.19 3.99
CA ASP A 185 -8.30 -0.17 4.00
C ASP A 185 -7.89 -0.93 5.28
N LEU A 186 -8.18 -2.22 5.36
CA LEU A 186 -7.80 -3.05 6.51
C LEU A 186 -6.28 -3.11 6.77
N GLY A 187 -5.45 -2.83 5.76
CA GLY A 187 -3.99 -2.71 5.89
C GLY A 187 -3.52 -1.32 6.33
N SER A 188 -4.39 -0.31 6.30
CA SER A 188 -4.08 1.06 6.72
C SER A 188 -5.31 1.75 7.34
N LEU A 189 -5.51 1.55 8.64
CA LEU A 189 -6.67 2.06 9.38
C LEU A 189 -6.42 3.38 10.13
N THR A 190 -5.27 4.03 9.87
CA THR A 190 -4.91 5.31 10.48
C THR A 190 -4.59 6.31 9.38
N LEU A 191 -5.34 7.41 9.36
CA LEU A 191 -5.06 8.55 8.51
C LEU A 191 -4.11 9.50 9.25
N TYR A 192 -2.93 9.70 8.67
CA TYR A 192 -2.05 10.80 9.05
C TYR A 192 -2.14 11.93 8.02
N ASN A 193 -2.03 13.17 8.48
CA ASN A 193 -2.01 14.33 7.60
C ASN A 193 -0.93 15.33 8.00
N TYR A 194 -0.45 16.08 7.02
CA TYR A 194 0.48 17.19 7.21
C TYR A 194 -0.05 18.43 6.49
N ALA A 195 0.03 19.59 7.16
CA ALA A 195 -0.17 20.89 6.55
C ALA A 195 0.68 21.96 7.27
N GLU A 196 1.00 23.02 6.56
CA GLU A 196 1.54 24.25 7.12
C GLU A 196 0.46 25.31 7.17
N PHE A 197 0.57 26.24 8.11
CA PHE A 197 -0.24 27.45 8.09
C PHE A 197 0.63 28.68 8.20
N TYR A 198 0.13 29.76 7.61
CA TYR A 198 0.81 31.03 7.47
C TYR A 198 -0.10 32.11 8.03
N LEU A 199 0.43 32.91 8.95
CA LEU A 199 -0.31 33.93 9.68
C LEU A 199 -0.04 35.30 9.05
N ARG A 200 -1.12 36.04 8.84
CA ARG A 200 -1.07 37.45 8.45
C ARG A 200 -0.34 38.28 9.50
N ASP A 201 -0.76 38.14 10.75
CA ASP A 201 -0.11 38.79 11.89
C ASP A 201 1.16 38.00 12.25
N THR A 202 2.29 38.67 12.16
CA THR A 202 3.63 38.11 12.42
C THR A 202 4.07 38.21 13.87
N THR A 203 3.21 38.72 14.75
CA THR A 203 3.42 38.71 16.20
C THR A 203 3.12 37.33 16.79
N VAL A 204 3.66 37.07 17.98
CA VAL A 204 3.41 35.81 18.69
C VAL A 204 1.96 35.79 19.15
N GLN A 205 1.19 34.81 18.70
CA GLN A 205 -0.23 34.67 19.00
C GLN A 205 -0.61 33.21 19.27
N LYS A 206 -1.69 33.01 20.02
CA LYS A 206 -2.27 31.70 20.27
C LYS A 206 -3.30 31.38 19.19
N VAL A 207 -3.15 30.24 18.53
CA VAL A 207 -4.05 29.76 17.47
C VAL A 207 -4.52 28.35 17.78
N GLY A 208 -5.72 28.00 17.32
CA GLY A 208 -6.30 26.66 17.44
C GLY A 208 -6.37 25.98 16.08
N ILE A 209 -6.14 24.67 16.03
CA ILE A 209 -6.30 23.88 14.81
C ILE A 209 -7.34 22.80 15.05
N VAL A 210 -8.38 22.77 14.22
CA VAL A 210 -9.47 21.79 14.33
C VAL A 210 -9.49 20.91 13.09
N GLN A 211 -9.60 19.60 13.30
CA GLN A 211 -9.88 18.65 12.23
C GLN A 211 -11.39 18.37 12.20
N LYS A 212 -12.02 18.46 11.02
CA LYS A 212 -13.40 18.07 10.78
C LYS A 212 -13.48 17.08 9.63
N ILE A 213 -14.34 16.09 9.76
CA ILE A 213 -14.60 15.09 8.74
C ILE A 213 -16.02 15.27 8.26
N TYR A 214 -16.18 15.34 6.94
CA TYR A 214 -17.47 15.38 6.28
C TYR A 214 -17.69 14.12 5.46
N ALA A 215 -18.93 13.61 5.45
CA ALA A 215 -19.41 12.56 4.57
C ALA A 215 -20.63 13.14 3.82
N ASP A 216 -20.63 13.10 2.49
CA ASP A 216 -21.67 13.74 1.66
C ASP A 216 -21.97 15.19 2.08
N ASP A 217 -20.91 15.97 2.30
CA ASP A 217 -20.92 17.35 2.81
C ASP A 217 -21.61 17.56 4.19
N THR A 218 -21.97 16.49 4.87
CA THR A 218 -22.51 16.51 6.23
C THR A 218 -21.39 16.27 7.25
N LEU A 219 -21.35 17.06 8.32
CA LEU A 219 -20.35 16.87 9.38
C LEU A 219 -20.51 15.49 10.01
N PHE A 220 -19.53 14.62 9.78
CA PHE A 220 -19.47 13.26 10.30
C PHE A 220 -18.75 13.20 11.65
N ARG A 221 -17.64 13.94 11.79
CA ARG A 221 -16.85 13.99 13.03
C ARG A 221 -16.15 15.34 13.17
N SER A 222 -16.04 15.84 14.39
CA SER A 222 -15.21 17.00 14.74
C SER A 222 -14.27 16.60 15.87
N PHE A 223 -13.01 17.00 15.77
CA PHE A 223 -12.04 16.85 16.85
C PHE A 223 -11.96 18.14 17.67
N GLU A 224 -11.46 18.03 18.91
CA GLU A 224 -11.21 19.21 19.75
C GLU A 224 -10.09 20.08 19.16
N PRO A 225 -10.16 21.41 19.32
CA PRO A 225 -9.09 22.29 18.86
C PRO A 225 -7.76 22.02 19.58
N GLU A 226 -6.70 21.84 18.80
CA GLU A 226 -5.34 21.81 19.32
C GLU A 226 -4.77 23.23 19.35
N TRP A 227 -4.61 23.76 20.57
CA TRP A 227 -4.13 25.12 20.77
C TRP A 227 -2.61 25.17 20.88
N ARG A 228 -1.99 26.10 20.14
CA ARG A 228 -0.54 26.33 20.16
C ARG A 228 -0.18 27.81 20.06
N ILE A 229 1.05 28.14 20.45
CA ILE A 229 1.61 29.48 20.31
C ILE A 229 2.46 29.50 19.05
N SER A 230 2.12 30.35 18.09
CA SER A 230 2.80 30.47 16.80
C SER A 230 3.03 31.95 16.47
N LYS A 231 3.98 32.23 15.56
CA LYS A 231 4.36 33.62 15.24
C LYS A 231 4.02 34.03 13.80
N LYS A 232 4.57 33.31 12.82
CA LYS A 232 4.46 33.69 11.40
C LYS A 232 4.00 32.51 10.55
N ALA A 233 4.53 31.34 10.84
CA ALA A 233 4.14 30.10 10.23
C ALA A 233 4.43 28.98 11.20
N ASP A 234 3.70 27.89 11.05
CA ASP A 234 3.92 26.66 11.79
C ASP A 234 3.39 25.49 10.96
N TRP A 235 3.63 24.28 11.43
CA TRP A 235 3.18 23.05 10.79
C TRP A 235 2.23 22.29 11.71
N PHE A 236 1.42 21.41 11.12
CA PHE A 236 0.47 20.55 11.79
C PHE A 236 0.65 19.13 11.28
N ILE A 237 0.84 18.18 12.20
CA ILE A 237 0.75 16.75 11.92
C ILE A 237 -0.43 16.21 12.71
N GLY A 238 -1.48 15.80 11.99
CA GLY A 238 -2.66 15.18 12.55
C GLY A 238 -2.66 13.67 12.34
N GLY A 239 -3.32 12.94 13.24
CA GLY A 239 -3.54 11.50 13.10
C GLY A 239 -4.85 11.08 13.75
N PHE A 240 -5.64 10.26 13.05
CA PHE A 240 -6.83 9.64 13.63
C PHE A 240 -7.13 8.28 13.00
N SER A 241 -7.77 7.40 13.77
CA SER A 241 -8.21 6.11 13.26
C SER A 241 -9.49 6.24 12.43
N VAL A 242 -9.51 5.58 11.27
CA VAL A 242 -10.69 5.39 10.43
C VAL A 242 -11.33 4.01 10.61
N ALA A 243 -10.86 3.21 11.57
CA ALA A 243 -11.38 1.85 11.80
C ALA A 243 -12.90 1.83 12.02
N GLY A 244 -13.43 2.82 12.76
CA GLY A 244 -14.87 2.98 13.01
C GLY A 244 -15.65 3.73 11.92
N PHE A 245 -15.03 4.12 10.80
CA PHE A 245 -15.72 4.85 9.74
C PHE A 245 -16.38 3.82 8.80
N PRO A 246 -17.63 4.01 8.36
CA PRO A 246 -18.17 3.23 7.26
C PRO A 246 -17.31 3.34 5.99
N ASP A 247 -17.51 2.41 5.06
CA ASP A 247 -16.91 2.57 3.74
C ASP A 247 -17.60 3.71 2.99
N GLY A 248 -16.81 4.51 2.28
CA GLY A 248 -17.32 5.66 1.55
C GLY A 248 -16.26 6.73 1.33
N GLU A 249 -16.70 7.81 0.71
CA GLU A 249 -15.90 9.00 0.47
C GLU A 249 -16.07 10.00 1.61
N TYR A 250 -14.96 10.60 2.01
CA TYR A 250 -14.89 11.56 3.10
C TYR A 250 -14.04 12.76 2.71
N LYS A 251 -14.30 13.89 3.36
CA LYS A 251 -13.48 15.10 3.26
C LYS A 251 -12.93 15.46 4.63
N LEU A 252 -11.62 15.49 4.75
CA LEU A 252 -10.90 16.09 5.87
C LEU A 252 -10.83 17.60 5.64
N GLU A 253 -11.28 18.40 6.61
CA GLU A 253 -11.10 19.85 6.64
C GLU A 253 -10.27 20.23 7.87
N LEU A 254 -9.21 21.01 7.67
CA LEU A 254 -8.48 21.71 8.71
C LEU A 254 -9.01 23.14 8.84
N GLN A 255 -9.32 23.56 10.07
CA GLN A 255 -9.71 24.94 10.39
C GLN A 255 -8.68 25.55 11.33
N LEU A 256 -8.18 26.73 10.99
CA LEU A 256 -7.31 27.54 11.84
C LEU A 256 -8.20 28.55 12.58
N LEU A 257 -8.07 28.65 13.89
CA LEU A 257 -8.92 29.46 14.76
C LEU A 257 -8.12 30.53 15.49
N ASP A 258 -8.74 31.70 15.69
CA ASP A 258 -8.29 32.67 16.70
C ASP A 258 -8.75 32.25 18.12
N THR A 259 -8.32 32.98 19.14
CA THR A 259 -8.68 32.71 20.55
C THR A 259 -10.17 32.90 20.87
N SER A 260 -10.92 33.55 19.99
CA SER A 260 -12.38 33.72 20.10
C SER A 260 -13.15 32.62 19.36
N GLY A 261 -12.45 31.68 18.69
CA GLY A 261 -13.02 30.59 17.93
C GLY A 261 -13.43 30.96 16.50
N ASN A 262 -13.08 32.15 16.00
CA ASN A 262 -13.34 32.52 14.62
C ASN A 262 -12.37 31.79 13.68
N ILE A 263 -12.89 31.35 12.52
CA ILE A 263 -12.08 30.64 11.53
C ILE A 263 -11.26 31.66 10.72
N LEU A 264 -9.94 31.56 10.85
CA LEU A 264 -8.94 32.36 10.16
C LEU A 264 -8.61 31.82 8.76
N ALA A 265 -8.54 30.50 8.61
CA ALA A 265 -8.20 29.82 7.35
C ALA A 265 -8.77 28.40 7.33
N ARG A 266 -8.90 27.84 6.11
CA ARG A 266 -9.30 26.44 5.89
C ARG A 266 -8.44 25.78 4.82
N ALA A 267 -8.26 24.47 4.95
CA ALA A 267 -7.83 23.60 3.86
C ALA A 267 -8.62 22.30 3.94
N ASP A 268 -8.82 21.64 2.81
CA ASP A 268 -9.50 20.35 2.76
C ASP A 268 -8.80 19.35 1.84
N LYS A 269 -9.14 18.07 2.04
CA LYS A 269 -8.65 16.95 1.26
C LYS A 269 -9.63 15.78 1.31
N ASN A 270 -9.93 15.22 0.16
CA ASN A 270 -10.76 14.02 0.07
C ASN A 270 -9.93 12.76 0.37
N PHE A 271 -10.58 11.78 0.98
CA PHE A 271 -10.05 10.43 1.20
C PHE A 271 -11.18 9.41 1.16
N ILE A 272 -10.82 8.15 0.99
CA ILE A 272 -11.77 7.04 0.85
C ILE A 272 -11.47 6.03 1.96
N VAL A 273 -12.53 5.57 2.63
CA VAL A 273 -12.46 4.39 3.48
C VAL A 273 -13.03 3.24 2.65
N ALA A 274 -12.20 2.22 2.39
CA ALA A 274 -12.56 1.06 1.58
C ALA A 274 -12.10 -0.21 2.31
N LYS A 275 -12.75 -0.53 3.41
CA LYS A 275 -12.42 -1.71 4.23
C LYS A 275 -13.02 -2.98 3.64
N HIS A 276 -14.14 -2.86 2.92
CA HIS A 276 -14.66 -3.92 2.06
C HIS A 276 -14.14 -3.71 0.66
N ARG A 277 -13.44 -4.70 0.12
CA ARG A 277 -13.17 -4.71 -1.31
C ARG A 277 -14.52 -4.98 -1.99
N GLN A 278 -14.86 -4.20 -3.02
CA GLN A 278 -15.71 -4.78 -4.06
C GLN A 278 -14.78 -5.63 -4.92
N ILE A 279 -14.37 -6.79 -4.43
CA ILE A 279 -14.07 -7.86 -5.36
C ILE A 279 -15.42 -8.45 -5.71
N ALA A 280 -15.83 -8.25 -6.97
CA ALA A 280 -16.82 -9.12 -7.57
C ALA A 280 -16.39 -10.54 -7.20
N ILE A 281 -17.17 -11.19 -6.33
CA ILE A 281 -17.06 -12.60 -6.04
C ILE A 281 -17.02 -13.24 -7.42
N ALA A 282 -15.82 -13.61 -7.88
CA ALA A 282 -15.70 -14.49 -9.00
C ALA A 282 -16.37 -15.74 -8.47
N ALA A 283 -17.64 -15.92 -8.83
CA ALA A 283 -18.37 -17.14 -8.57
C ALA A 283 -17.44 -18.24 -9.05
N LEU A 284 -16.81 -18.94 -8.11
CA LEU A 284 -16.07 -20.15 -8.38
C LEU A 284 -17.10 -21.08 -8.98
N ASP A 285 -16.97 -21.25 -10.30
CA ASP A 285 -17.86 -22.05 -11.11
C ASP A 285 -17.93 -23.47 -10.53
N THR A 286 -19.13 -24.04 -10.55
CA THR A 286 -19.45 -25.42 -10.17
C THR A 286 -18.56 -26.48 -10.82
N GLU A 287 -17.81 -26.13 -11.87
CA GLU A 287 -16.77 -26.95 -12.50
C GLU A 287 -15.49 -27.14 -11.66
N LEU A 288 -15.25 -26.33 -10.61
CA LEU A 288 -14.05 -26.38 -9.77
C LEU A 288 -14.22 -27.15 -8.45
N VAL A 289 -15.37 -27.80 -8.22
CA VAL A 289 -15.67 -28.56 -7.00
C VAL A 289 -14.60 -29.61 -6.67
N ASP A 290 -13.96 -30.19 -7.69
CA ASP A 290 -12.89 -31.18 -7.48
C ASP A 290 -11.64 -30.56 -6.84
N LYS A 291 -11.39 -29.26 -7.04
CA LYS A 291 -10.29 -28.53 -6.39
C LYS A 291 -10.61 -28.06 -4.97
N TYR A 292 -11.87 -28.06 -4.55
CA TYR A 292 -12.25 -27.63 -3.20
C TYR A 292 -11.64 -28.53 -2.12
N ARG A 293 -11.60 -29.83 -2.40
CA ARG A 293 -10.98 -30.81 -1.52
C ARG A 293 -9.51 -30.48 -1.26
N ASP A 294 -8.79 -30.12 -2.33
CA ASP A 294 -7.36 -29.86 -2.28
C ASP A 294 -7.06 -28.58 -1.50
N VAL A 295 -7.85 -27.52 -1.73
CA VAL A 295 -7.72 -26.25 -0.98
C VAL A 295 -7.98 -26.46 0.51
N LEU A 296 -8.94 -27.30 0.87
CA LEU A 296 -9.31 -27.54 2.26
C LEU A 296 -8.40 -28.54 2.99
N LEU A 297 -7.53 -29.27 2.26
CA LEU A 297 -6.77 -30.40 2.77
C LEU A 297 -5.98 -30.07 4.05
N TYR A 298 -5.32 -28.91 4.08
CA TYR A 298 -4.46 -28.50 5.19
C TYR A 298 -5.18 -27.67 6.26
N LEU A 299 -6.46 -27.35 6.05
CA LEU A 299 -7.28 -26.59 6.99
C LEU A 299 -8.18 -27.47 7.84
N MET A 300 -8.44 -28.70 7.40
CA MET A 300 -9.44 -29.58 7.99
C MET A 300 -8.81 -30.79 8.69
N LYS A 301 -9.48 -31.27 9.74
CA LYS A 301 -9.12 -32.55 10.36
C LYS A 301 -9.44 -33.72 9.41
N PRO A 302 -8.73 -34.86 9.51
CA PRO A 302 -8.97 -36.02 8.65
C PRO A 302 -10.42 -36.52 8.63
N GLU A 303 -11.13 -36.46 9.76
CA GLU A 303 -12.53 -36.86 9.86
C GLU A 303 -13.48 -35.91 9.11
N GLN A 304 -13.17 -34.61 9.12
CA GLN A 304 -13.96 -33.62 8.39
C GLN A 304 -13.74 -33.79 6.87
N LEU A 305 -12.52 -34.08 6.43
CA LEU A 305 -12.24 -34.38 5.01
C LEU A 305 -12.93 -35.66 4.54
N ARG A 306 -12.93 -36.73 5.36
CA ARG A 306 -13.69 -37.96 5.05
C ARG A 306 -15.19 -37.71 4.95
N THR A 307 -15.70 -36.75 5.73
CA THR A 307 -17.10 -36.33 5.64
C THR A 307 -17.34 -35.57 4.34
N PHE A 308 -16.48 -34.60 4.00
CA PHE A 308 -16.52 -33.85 2.75
C PHE A 308 -16.50 -34.75 1.51
N ASP A 309 -15.66 -35.79 1.52
CA ASP A 309 -15.51 -36.74 0.41
C ASP A 309 -16.78 -37.54 0.10
N LYS A 310 -17.65 -37.72 1.10
CA LYS A 310 -18.93 -38.44 0.97
C LYS A 310 -20.10 -37.55 0.54
N LEU A 311 -19.91 -36.23 0.48
CA LEU A 311 -20.96 -35.28 0.10
C LEU A 311 -21.23 -35.31 -1.40
N SER A 312 -22.49 -35.09 -1.78
CA SER A 312 -22.87 -34.79 -3.17
C SER A 312 -22.21 -33.48 -3.64
N LYS A 313 -22.20 -33.20 -4.95
CA LYS A 313 -21.67 -31.92 -5.49
C LYS A 313 -22.29 -30.70 -4.80
N GLU A 314 -23.62 -30.70 -4.65
CA GLU A 314 -24.36 -29.67 -3.92
C GLU A 314 -23.96 -29.62 -2.44
N GLY A 315 -23.80 -30.78 -1.80
CA GLY A 315 -23.32 -30.87 -0.43
C GLY A 315 -21.92 -30.30 -0.24
N LYS A 316 -21.01 -30.49 -1.20
CA LYS A 316 -19.65 -29.92 -1.19
C LYS A 316 -19.65 -28.40 -1.30
N VAL A 317 -20.52 -27.83 -2.15
CA VAL A 317 -20.68 -26.36 -2.26
C VAL A 317 -21.22 -25.77 -0.95
N ASN A 318 -22.25 -26.40 -0.37
CA ASN A 318 -22.80 -25.96 0.91
C ASN A 318 -21.76 -26.07 2.04
N PHE A 319 -20.98 -27.16 2.06
CA PHE A 319 -19.89 -27.33 3.01
C PHE A 319 -18.83 -26.25 2.85
N TRP A 320 -18.41 -25.94 1.62
CA TRP A 320 -17.43 -24.89 1.34
C TRP A 320 -17.88 -23.54 1.89
N ASN A 321 -19.09 -23.11 1.54
CA ASN A 321 -19.65 -21.83 1.99
C ASN A 321 -19.73 -21.77 3.51
N LYS A 322 -20.20 -22.86 4.13
CA LYS A 322 -20.28 -22.96 5.60
C LYS A 322 -18.91 -22.96 6.26
N PHE A 323 -17.95 -23.72 5.74
CA PHE A 323 -16.60 -23.80 6.29
C PHE A 323 -15.96 -22.43 6.34
N TRP A 324 -16.01 -21.67 5.25
CA TRP A 324 -15.46 -20.32 5.25
C TRP A 324 -16.25 -19.42 6.18
N SER A 325 -17.59 -19.36 6.07
CA SER A 325 -18.41 -18.55 6.99
C SER A 325 -18.16 -18.83 8.47
N ASP A 326 -17.98 -20.10 8.87
CA ASP A 326 -17.72 -20.49 10.26
C ASP A 326 -16.29 -20.12 10.72
N ASN A 327 -15.36 -19.95 9.77
CA ASN A 327 -13.96 -19.56 10.02
C ASN A 327 -13.69 -18.10 9.63
N ASP A 328 -14.73 -17.28 9.53
CA ASP A 328 -14.60 -15.85 9.34
C ASP A 328 -14.13 -15.20 10.64
N PRO A 329 -12.92 -14.61 10.68
CA PRO A 329 -12.43 -13.92 11.87
C PRO A 329 -13.28 -12.70 12.24
N ASN A 330 -14.04 -12.16 11.28
CA ASN A 330 -14.86 -10.98 11.47
C ASN A 330 -16.18 -11.10 10.70
N PRO A 331 -17.20 -11.80 11.26
CA PRO A 331 -18.48 -11.99 10.57
C PRO A 331 -19.28 -10.69 10.36
N ASP A 332 -18.83 -9.56 10.93
CA ASP A 332 -19.42 -8.24 10.70
C ASP A 332 -18.97 -7.59 9.38
N THR A 333 -17.96 -8.16 8.69
CA THR A 333 -17.60 -7.77 7.32
C THR A 333 -18.32 -8.65 6.30
N LYS A 334 -18.53 -8.11 5.10
CA LYS A 334 -19.15 -8.86 3.99
C LYS A 334 -18.22 -9.93 3.39
N GLU A 335 -16.91 -9.83 3.63
CA GLU A 335 -15.88 -10.67 3.03
C GLU A 335 -15.11 -11.38 4.15
N ASN A 336 -14.76 -12.65 3.92
CA ASN A 336 -14.00 -13.41 4.89
C ASN A 336 -12.49 -13.16 4.72
N GLU A 337 -11.85 -12.45 5.64
CA GLU A 337 -10.43 -12.09 5.47
C GLU A 337 -9.49 -13.29 5.61
N PHE A 338 -9.92 -14.35 6.30
CA PHE A 338 -9.16 -15.59 6.37
C PHE A 338 -9.16 -16.32 5.03
N TYR A 339 -10.31 -16.37 4.36
CA TYR A 339 -10.44 -16.92 3.01
C TYR A 339 -9.49 -16.23 2.04
N ASP A 340 -9.51 -14.90 1.99
CA ASP A 340 -8.69 -14.12 1.07
C ASP A 340 -7.19 -14.36 1.28
N ARG A 341 -6.74 -14.31 2.54
CA ARG A 341 -5.33 -14.59 2.87
C ARG A 341 -4.96 -16.02 2.50
N TYR A 342 -5.85 -16.99 2.72
CA TYR A 342 -5.57 -18.39 2.42
C TYR A 342 -5.50 -18.67 0.92
N ILE A 343 -6.45 -18.14 0.13
CA ILE A 343 -6.44 -18.27 -1.33
C ILE A 343 -5.22 -17.58 -1.95
N ALA A 344 -4.79 -16.44 -1.40
CA ALA A 344 -3.53 -15.80 -1.81
C ALA A 344 -2.32 -16.71 -1.59
N ARG A 345 -2.24 -17.41 -0.44
CA ARG A 345 -1.20 -18.41 -0.17
C ARG A 345 -1.30 -19.60 -1.12
N TRP A 346 -2.50 -20.11 -1.37
CA TRP A 346 -2.77 -21.21 -2.30
C TRP A 346 -2.24 -20.93 -3.71
N ASN A 347 -2.52 -19.73 -4.23
CA ASN A 347 -2.04 -19.33 -5.54
C ASN A 347 -0.52 -19.14 -5.56
N TYR A 348 0.05 -18.61 -4.47
CA TYR A 348 1.50 -18.46 -4.32
C TYR A 348 2.22 -19.81 -4.34
N VAL A 349 1.82 -20.77 -3.50
CA VAL A 349 2.54 -22.05 -3.41
C VAL A 349 2.51 -22.82 -4.72
N ASN A 350 1.38 -22.79 -5.43
CA ASN A 350 1.24 -23.45 -6.73
C ASN A 350 2.02 -22.77 -7.85
N LYS A 351 2.26 -21.46 -7.74
CA LYS A 351 3.12 -20.75 -8.69
C LYS A 351 4.60 -20.98 -8.39
N THR A 352 4.98 -20.99 -7.12
CA THR A 352 6.39 -20.94 -6.70
C THR A 352 7.00 -22.33 -6.52
N PHE A 353 6.26 -23.27 -5.92
CA PHE A 353 6.82 -24.56 -5.52
C PHE A 353 6.41 -25.71 -6.44
N THR A 354 5.72 -25.45 -7.55
CA THR A 354 5.42 -26.50 -8.54
C THR A 354 6.72 -26.94 -9.22
N PHE A 355 6.98 -28.25 -9.21
CA PHE A 355 8.17 -28.82 -9.83
C PHE A 355 7.83 -30.12 -10.55
N GLY A 356 8.21 -30.20 -11.84
CA GLY A 356 7.88 -31.32 -12.70
C GLY A 356 6.36 -31.54 -12.77
N ASN A 357 5.91 -32.75 -12.44
CA ASN A 357 4.48 -33.10 -12.37
C ASN A 357 3.87 -32.91 -10.96
N THR A 358 4.63 -32.36 -10.00
CA THR A 358 4.16 -32.13 -8.63
C THR A 358 3.69 -30.69 -8.48
N GLU A 359 2.39 -30.50 -8.25
CA GLU A 359 1.81 -29.19 -7.94
C GLU A 359 2.38 -28.63 -6.62
N GLY A 360 2.60 -27.32 -6.58
CA GLY A 360 3.30 -26.68 -5.48
C GLY A 360 2.63 -26.83 -4.13
N TRP A 361 1.31 -26.93 -4.05
CA TRP A 361 0.61 -27.22 -2.80
C TRP A 361 0.97 -28.59 -2.21
N LYS A 362 1.41 -29.56 -3.03
CA LYS A 362 1.81 -30.92 -2.61
C LYS A 362 3.27 -31.02 -2.16
N THR A 363 4.07 -29.98 -2.35
CA THR A 363 5.47 -30.00 -1.91
C THR A 363 5.58 -29.69 -0.43
N ASP A 364 6.72 -30.06 0.18
CA ASP A 364 6.92 -29.82 1.60
C ASP A 364 6.96 -28.32 1.91
N GLN A 365 7.62 -27.53 1.05
CA GLN A 365 7.61 -26.05 1.15
C GLN A 365 6.19 -25.49 1.02
N GLY A 366 5.42 -25.93 0.03
CA GLY A 366 4.05 -25.45 -0.16
C GLY A 366 3.12 -25.83 0.99
N ARG A 367 3.24 -27.04 1.52
CA ARG A 367 2.51 -27.49 2.71
C ARG A 367 2.84 -26.63 3.93
N ILE A 368 4.13 -26.43 4.23
CA ILE A 368 4.55 -25.62 5.37
C ILE A 368 4.05 -24.17 5.21
N TYR A 369 4.15 -23.60 4.01
CA TYR A 369 3.67 -22.24 3.74
C TYR A 369 2.14 -22.10 3.90
N LEU A 370 1.36 -23.11 3.51
CA LEU A 370 -0.09 -23.11 3.70
C LEU A 370 -0.51 -23.24 5.16
N ILE A 371 0.17 -24.11 5.93
CA ILE A 371 -0.15 -24.38 7.34
C ILE A 371 0.34 -23.25 8.25
N TYR A 372 1.59 -22.84 8.11
CA TYR A 372 2.25 -21.92 9.06
C TYR A 372 2.22 -20.46 8.60
N GLY A 373 1.93 -20.22 7.31
CA GLY A 373 1.99 -18.89 6.69
C GLY A 373 3.36 -18.61 6.07
N PRO A 374 3.61 -17.38 5.61
CA PRO A 374 4.94 -16.98 5.15
C PRO A 374 5.94 -17.01 6.32
N PRO A 375 7.18 -17.48 6.10
CA PRO A 375 8.25 -17.32 7.09
C PRO A 375 8.68 -15.85 7.19
N ASP A 376 9.18 -15.46 8.36
CA ASP A 376 9.71 -14.12 8.62
C ASP A 376 11.10 -13.92 8.00
N ASN A 377 11.87 -15.00 7.89
CA ASN A 377 13.19 -15.01 7.27
C ASN A 377 13.45 -16.35 6.59
N ILE A 378 14.17 -16.32 5.46
CA ILE A 378 14.67 -17.51 4.79
C ILE A 378 16.19 -17.40 4.65
N GLU A 379 16.92 -18.37 5.20
CA GLU A 379 18.36 -18.51 5.03
C GLU A 379 18.61 -19.53 3.92
N HIS A 380 19.31 -19.12 2.85
CA HIS A 380 19.66 -20.04 1.75
C HIS A 380 21.12 -20.43 1.85
N HIS A 381 21.40 -21.71 1.67
CA HIS A 381 22.73 -22.29 1.64
C HIS A 381 22.94 -23.00 0.31
N SER A 382 23.56 -22.28 -0.62
CA SER A 382 23.83 -22.71 -1.99
C SER A 382 25.20 -23.39 -2.15
N PHE A 383 25.26 -24.26 -3.17
CA PHE A 383 26.35 -25.10 -3.66
C PHE A 383 27.79 -24.71 -3.22
N GLN A 384 28.43 -25.61 -2.46
CA GLN A 384 29.86 -25.89 -2.60
C GLN A 384 30.02 -27.22 -3.34
N ILE A 385 31.15 -27.44 -4.01
CA ILE A 385 31.47 -28.52 -4.97
C ILE A 385 31.16 -29.97 -4.51
N SER A 386 30.74 -30.18 -3.26
CA SER A 386 30.41 -31.50 -2.68
C SER A 386 29.08 -31.61 -1.90
N ASN A 387 28.23 -30.58 -1.84
CA ASN A 387 27.00 -30.61 -1.01
C ASN A 387 25.75 -30.10 -1.75
N ASN A 388 24.61 -30.78 -1.56
CA ASN A 388 23.31 -30.34 -2.06
C ASN A 388 22.83 -29.05 -1.36
N SER A 389 22.05 -28.23 -2.07
CA SER A 389 21.49 -26.99 -1.55
C SER A 389 20.41 -27.22 -0.49
N TRP A 390 20.33 -26.32 0.49
CA TRP A 390 19.33 -26.35 1.54
C TRP A 390 18.99 -24.93 2.02
N GLU A 391 17.88 -24.79 2.73
CA GLU A 391 17.39 -23.53 3.26
C GLU A 391 16.74 -23.71 4.63
N ILE A 392 16.71 -22.63 5.42
CA ILE A 392 16.04 -22.56 6.72
C ILE A 392 14.98 -21.49 6.67
N TRP A 393 13.75 -21.85 7.00
CA TRP A 393 12.64 -20.92 7.18
C TRP A 393 12.45 -20.65 8.66
N HIS A 394 12.48 -19.39 9.06
CA HIS A 394 12.30 -18.96 10.44
C HIS A 394 10.95 -18.28 10.65
N TYR A 395 10.31 -18.56 11.78
CA TYR A 395 9.10 -17.90 12.26
C TYR A 395 9.38 -17.38 13.67
N PHE A 396 9.72 -16.10 13.80
CA PHE A 396 10.27 -15.52 15.03
C PHE A 396 9.24 -15.48 16.16
N ASP A 397 8.00 -15.11 15.85
CA ASP A 397 6.91 -14.99 16.84
C ASP A 397 6.60 -16.32 17.54
N LYS A 398 6.82 -17.44 16.84
CA LYS A 398 6.57 -18.80 17.32
C LYS A 398 7.86 -19.53 17.73
N ASN A 399 9.02 -18.92 17.48
CA ASN A 399 10.33 -19.54 17.59
C ASN A 399 10.44 -20.87 16.82
N TYR A 400 9.83 -20.94 15.62
CA TYR A 400 9.90 -22.15 14.77
C TYR A 400 10.97 -22.01 13.70
N TYR A 401 11.57 -23.16 13.35
CA TYR A 401 12.35 -23.30 12.13
C TYR A 401 11.95 -24.56 11.35
N PHE A 402 12.12 -24.48 10.03
CA PHE A 402 11.98 -25.60 9.10
C PHE A 402 13.17 -25.60 8.17
N ILE A 403 13.87 -26.73 8.07
CA ILE A 403 15.03 -26.90 7.21
C ILE A 403 14.60 -27.74 6.02
N PHE A 404 14.79 -27.21 4.81
CA PHE A 404 14.54 -27.92 3.58
C PHE A 404 15.83 -28.18 2.83
N ALA A 405 15.99 -29.36 2.24
CA ALA A 405 17.16 -29.68 1.44
C ALA A 405 16.79 -30.43 0.16
N ASP A 406 17.56 -30.18 -0.91
CA ASP A 406 17.46 -30.92 -2.16
C ASP A 406 18.24 -32.23 -2.06
N VAL A 407 17.68 -33.19 -1.35
CA VAL A 407 18.36 -34.46 -1.01
C VAL A 407 18.88 -35.21 -2.25
N LEU A 408 18.24 -35.06 -3.40
CA LEU A 408 18.59 -35.79 -4.62
C LEU A 408 19.33 -34.93 -5.67
N GLY A 409 19.55 -33.64 -5.40
CA GLY A 409 20.14 -32.71 -6.37
C GLY A 409 19.27 -32.49 -7.61
N LEU A 410 17.96 -32.69 -7.50
CA LEU A 410 17.00 -32.63 -8.61
C LEU A 410 16.21 -31.32 -8.64
N GLY A 411 16.54 -30.36 -7.77
CA GLY A 411 15.83 -29.08 -7.63
C GLY A 411 14.56 -29.16 -6.76
N THR A 412 14.33 -30.27 -6.05
CA THR A 412 13.17 -30.44 -5.16
C THR A 412 13.56 -30.38 -3.70
N MET A 413 13.13 -29.34 -3.00
CA MET A 413 13.38 -29.19 -1.58
C MET A 413 12.46 -30.10 -0.75
N LYS A 414 13.05 -30.90 0.13
CA LYS A 414 12.36 -31.77 1.08
C LYS A 414 12.54 -31.26 2.50
N LEU A 415 11.50 -31.30 3.33
CA LEU A 415 11.63 -30.98 4.75
C LEU A 415 12.50 -32.06 5.40
N VAL A 416 13.67 -31.66 5.89
CA VAL A 416 14.65 -32.57 6.47
C VAL A 416 14.82 -32.41 7.97
N ASP A 417 14.49 -31.24 8.54
CA ASP A 417 14.54 -31.01 9.99
C ASP A 417 13.65 -29.83 10.40
N SER A 418 13.23 -29.78 11.66
CA SER A 418 12.45 -28.70 12.26
C SER A 418 12.48 -28.81 13.79
N ASN A 419 12.03 -27.75 14.48
CA ASN A 419 11.77 -27.81 15.93
C ASN A 419 10.28 -27.84 16.29
N VAL A 420 9.42 -28.22 15.34
CA VAL A 420 7.97 -28.22 15.53
C VAL A 420 7.49 -29.64 15.84
N ASP A 421 6.68 -29.78 16.88
CA ASP A 421 6.11 -31.07 17.25
C ASP A 421 5.19 -31.62 16.15
N GLY A 422 5.40 -32.88 15.78
CA GLY A 422 4.66 -33.54 14.70
C GLY A 422 5.21 -33.32 13.29
N GLU A 423 6.26 -32.53 13.16
CA GLU A 423 7.00 -32.32 11.90
C GLU A 423 8.29 -33.15 11.86
N VAL A 424 8.99 -33.16 10.71
CA VAL A 424 10.25 -33.90 10.58
C VAL A 424 11.29 -33.32 11.54
N GLN A 425 11.89 -34.17 12.37
CA GLN A 425 12.97 -33.81 13.30
C GLN A 425 14.12 -34.80 13.11
N ASP A 426 15.21 -34.35 12.52
CA ASP A 426 16.37 -35.19 12.24
C ASP A 426 17.66 -34.38 12.35
N LYS A 427 18.32 -34.47 13.51
CA LYS A 427 19.57 -33.76 13.79
C LYS A 427 20.75 -34.20 12.91
N TYR A 428 20.61 -35.33 12.21
CA TYR A 428 21.64 -35.90 11.33
C TYR A 428 21.33 -35.65 9.85
N TRP A 429 20.37 -34.78 9.53
CA TRP A 429 19.96 -34.50 8.16
C TRP A 429 21.12 -34.09 7.23
N ARG A 430 22.16 -33.45 7.77
CA ARG A 430 23.35 -33.03 7.03
C ARG A 430 24.11 -34.22 6.42
N GLU A 431 24.13 -35.37 7.09
CA GLU A 431 24.79 -36.59 6.60
C GLU A 431 24.10 -37.16 5.35
N LYS A 432 22.82 -36.81 5.14
CA LYS A 432 21.99 -37.28 4.03
C LYS A 432 22.11 -36.42 2.77
N ILE A 433 22.74 -35.26 2.86
CA ILE A 433 22.91 -34.31 1.76
C ILE A 433 24.37 -34.10 1.35
N SER A 434 25.30 -34.71 2.09
CA SER A 434 26.72 -34.80 1.79
C SER A 434 27.01 -36.18 1.17
N SER A 435 26.95 -36.28 -0.16
CA SER A 435 27.34 -37.49 -0.91
C SER A 435 28.34 -37.14 -2.00
#